data_AF-A0A3C0WZ94-F1
#
_entry.id   AF-A0A3C0WZ94-F1
#
_cell.length_a   1.000
_cell.length_b   1.000
_cell.length_c   1.000
_cell.angle_alpha   90.00
_cell.angle_beta   90.00
_cell.angle_gamma   90.00
#
_symmetry.space_group_name_H-M   'P 1'
#
loop_
_entity.id
_entity.type
_entity.pdbx_description
1 polymer ?
#
loop_
_entity_poly.entity_id
_entity_poly.type
_entity_poly.pdbx_seq_one_letter_code
_entity_poly.pdbx_strand_id
1 'polypeptide(L)' 'MVYVFLADGFEECEALAPADILRRGGIDLKTVGVTGKTVTGAHGIPVICDITADEAVKEDLSAV' A
#
# COMPACT_ATOMS: atom_id res chain seq x y z
N MET A 1 -2.92 10.05 -8.46
CA MET A 1 -2.20 9.41 -7.33
C MET A 1 -2.68 7.96 -7.24
N VAL A 2 -1.79 6.98 -7.03
CA VAL A 2 -2.16 5.56 -6.85
C VAL A 2 -2.02 5.17 -5.39
N TYR A 3 -3.02 4.46 -4.85
CA TYR A 3 -2.97 3.91 -3.50
C TYR A 3 -3.02 2.40 -3.51
N VAL A 4 -2.11 1.78 -2.75
CA VAL A 4 -2.11 0.33 -2.52
C VAL A 4 -2.53 0.09 -1.07
N PHE A 5 -3.77 -0.36 -0.89
CA PHE A 5 -4.31 -0.64 0.43
C PHE A 5 -3.81 -1.99 0.93
N LEU A 6 -3.16 -1.99 2.09
CA LEU A 6 -2.63 -3.17 2.75
C LEU A 6 -3.32 -3.34 4.10
N ALA A 7 -3.75 -4.55 4.39
CA ALA A 7 -4.31 -4.97 5.67
C ALA A 7 -3.58 -6.23 6.13
N ASP A 8 -3.70 -6.59 7.40
CA ASP A 8 -3.10 -7.83 7.89
C ASP A 8 -3.60 -9.05 7.08
N GLY A 9 -2.67 -9.93 6.72
CA GLY A 9 -2.93 -11.12 5.90
C GLY A 9 -2.86 -10.89 4.39
N PHE A 10 -2.41 -9.73 3.91
CA PHE A 10 -2.16 -9.50 2.48
C PHE A 10 -1.05 -10.41 1.93
N GLU A 11 -1.08 -10.69 0.62
CA GLU A 11 -0.02 -11.44 -0.08
C GLU A 11 1.11 -10.48 -0.47
N GLU A 12 2.31 -10.71 0.07
CA GLU A 12 3.41 -9.77 -0.02
C GLU A 12 3.96 -9.60 -1.43
N CYS A 13 4.05 -10.68 -2.19
CA CYS A 13 4.53 -10.64 -3.58
C CYS A 13 3.52 -9.93 -4.48
N GLU A 14 2.23 -10.20 -4.33
CA GLU A 14 1.17 -9.58 -5.14
C GLU A 14 0.99 -8.09 -4.83
N ALA A 15 1.29 -7.65 -3.60
CA ALA A 15 1.23 -6.24 -3.24
C ALA A 15 2.50 -5.47 -3.60
N LEU A 16 3.68 -6.00 -3.24
CA LEU A 16 4.94 -5.26 -3.34
C LEU A 16 5.53 -5.28 -4.74
N ALA A 17 5.34 -6.35 -5.52
CA ALA A 17 5.84 -6.40 -6.90
C ALA A 17 5.23 -5.32 -7.82
N PRO A 18 3.88 -5.16 -7.91
CA PRO A 18 3.31 -4.09 -8.71
C PRO A 18 3.62 -2.71 -8.14
N ALA A 19 3.64 -2.55 -6.80
CA ALA A 19 4.00 -1.28 -6.18
C ALA A 19 5.42 -0.84 -6.56
N ASP A 20 6.39 -1.76 -6.57
CA ASP A 20 7.76 -1.51 -6.99
C ASP A 20 7.86 -1.14 -8.48
N ILE A 21 7.15 -1.87 -9.36
CA ILE A 21 7.12 -1.56 -10.80
C ILE A 21 6.56 -0.15 -11.05
N LEU A 22 5.45 0.22 -10.40
CA LEU A 22 4.82 1.53 -10.56
C LEU A 22 5.72 2.66 -10.06
N ARG A 23 6.36 2.47 -8.90
CA ARG A 23 7.34 3.43 -8.36
C ARG A 23 8.53 3.60 -9.31
N ARG A 24 9.07 2.51 -9.88
CA ARG A 24 10.14 2.56 -10.90
C ARG A 24 9.69 3.23 -12.21
N GLY A 25 8.40 3.18 -12.51
CA GLY A 25 7.78 3.90 -13.63
C GLY A 25 7.54 5.39 -13.38
N GLY A 26 7.91 5.92 -12.21
CA GLY A 26 7.70 7.33 -11.85
C GLY A 26 6.27 7.65 -11.44
N ILE A 27 5.44 6.64 -11.15
CA ILE A 27 4.08 6.85 -10.64
C ILE A 27 4.15 7.23 -9.16
N ASP A 28 3.44 8.31 -8.80
CA ASP A 28 3.23 8.70 -7.42
C ASP A 28 2.26 7.70 -6.74
N LEU A 29 2.86 6.77 -5.98
CA LEU A 29 2.20 5.66 -5.31
C LEU A 29 2.45 5.71 -3.81
N LYS A 30 1.37 5.60 -3.03
CA LYS A 30 1.46 5.39 -1.57
C LYS A 30 0.87 4.05 -1.14
N THR A 31 1.56 3.35 -0.26
CA THR A 31 0.98 2.24 0.48
C THR A 31 0.13 2.78 1.63
N VAL A 32 -1.08 2.24 1.79
CA VAL A 32 -2.07 2.70 2.77
C VAL A 32 -2.38 1.56 3.73
N GLY A 33 -2.04 1.75 4.99
CA GLY A 33 -2.32 0.77 6.03
C GLY A 33 -3.75 0.85 6.54
N VAL A 34 -4.54 -0.20 6.29
CA VAL A 34 -5.96 -0.29 6.70
C VAL A 34 -6.09 -0.62 8.18
N THR A 35 -5.27 -1.54 8.70
CA THR A 35 -5.29 -1.96 10.13
C THR A 35 -4.30 -1.20 11.01
N GLY A 36 -3.54 -0.26 10.43
CA GLY A 36 -2.54 0.55 11.13
C GLY A 36 -1.38 0.92 10.20
N LYS A 37 -0.41 1.70 10.70
CA LYS A 37 0.75 2.12 9.90
C LYS A 37 1.70 0.98 9.56
N THR A 38 1.72 -0.08 10.38
CA THR A 38 2.45 -1.32 10.10
C THR A 38 1.44 -2.43 9.98
N VAL A 39 1.49 -3.18 8.87
CA VAL A 39 0.62 -4.32 8.59
C VAL A 39 1.46 -5.56 8.33
N THR A 40 0.97 -6.74 8.72
CA THR A 40 1.71 -8.00 8.60
C THR A 40 1.10 -8.85 7.49
N GLY A 41 1.92 -9.23 6.51
CA GLY A 41 1.47 -10.09 5.42
C GLY A 41 1.19 -11.53 5.87
N ALA A 42 0.60 -12.33 4.98
CA ALA A 42 0.17 -13.70 5.26
C ALA A 42 1.33 -14.62 5.72
N HIS A 43 2.57 -14.26 5.40
CA HIS A 43 3.77 -15.01 5.75
C HIS A 43 4.52 -14.42 6.96
N GLY A 44 3.89 -13.52 7.72
CA GLY A 44 4.45 -12.96 8.94
C GLY A 44 5.47 -11.84 8.71
N ILE A 45 5.49 -11.25 7.51
CA ILE A 45 6.42 -10.17 7.16
C ILE A 45 5.75 -8.82 7.45
N PRO A 46 6.26 -8.01 8.39
CA PRO A 46 5.71 -6.68 8.65
C PRO A 46 6.16 -5.69 7.57
N VAL A 47 5.21 -4.89 7.07
CA VAL A 47 5.43 -3.79 6.14
C VAL A 47 4.94 -2.50 6.75
N ILE A 48 5.78 -1.47 6.69
CA ILE A 48 5.41 -0.11 7.12
C ILE A 48 4.81 0.61 5.91
N CYS A 49 3.56 1.04 6.03
CA CYS A 49 2.86 1.81 5.03
C CYS A 49 3.27 3.30 5.08
N ASP A 50 3.19 3.97 3.93
CA ASP A 50 3.49 5.40 3.83
C ASP A 50 2.51 6.23 4.67
N ILE A 51 1.22 5.87 4.62
CA ILE A 51 0.12 6.53 5.32
C ILE A 51 -0.87 5.51 5.91
N THR A 52 -1.71 5.93 6.85
CA THR A 52 -2.88 5.17 7.31
C THR A 52 -4.10 5.44 6.44
N ALA A 53 -5.13 4.59 6.56
CA ALA A 53 -6.40 4.81 5.87
C ALA A 53 -7.06 6.16 6.23
N ASP A 54 -6.89 6.66 7.46
CA ASP A 54 -7.42 7.95 7.89
C ASP A 54 -6.69 9.14 7.26
N GLU A 55 -5.40 8.96 6.90
CA GLU A 55 -4.57 9.96 6.23
C GLU A 55 -4.82 9.99 4.70
N ALA A 56 -5.51 9.00 4.14
CA ALA A 56 -5.81 8.94 2.72
C ALA A 56 -6.98 9.87 2.35
N VAL A 57 -6.65 11.02 1.73
CA VAL A 57 -7.65 12.00 1.26
C VAL A 57 -8.26 11.53 -0.06
N LYS A 58 -9.58 11.59 -0.21
CA LYS A 58 -10.34 11.08 -1.37
C LYS A 58 -10.22 11.93 -2.65
N GLU A 59 -9.48 13.05 -2.64
CA GLU A 59 -9.33 13.89 -3.82
C GLU A 59 -8.24 13.29 -4.74
N ASP A 60 -8.57 13.01 -6.00
CA ASP A 60 -7.69 12.46 -7.06
C ASP A 60 -7.21 11.00 -6.93
N LEU A 61 -8.08 10.10 -6.44
CA LEU A 61 -7.84 8.66 -6.52
C LEU A 61 -7.92 8.17 -7.98
N SER A 62 -6.79 7.74 -8.55
CA SER A 62 -6.73 7.30 -9.96
C SER A 62 -6.95 5.79 -10.13
N ALA A 63 -6.67 4.99 -9.10
CA ALA A 63 -6.87 3.54 -9.07
C ALA A 63 -6.76 3.00 -7.63
N VAL A 64 -7.38 1.82 -7.39
CA VAL A 64 -7.27 0.98 -6.19
C VAL A 64 -6.78 -0.39 -6.62
#